data_AF-A0A970TR56-F1
#
_entry.id   AF-A0A970TR56-F1
#
_cell.length_a   1.000
_cell.length_b   1.000
_cell.length_c   1.000
_cell.angle_alpha   90.00
_cell.angle_beta   90.00
_cell.angle_gamma   90.00
#
_symmetry.space_group_name_H-M   'P 1'
#
loop_
_entity.id
_entity.type
_entity.pdbx_description
1 polymer ?
#
loop_
_entity_poly.entity_id
_entity_poly.type
_entity_poly.pdbx_seq_one_letter_code
_entity_poly.pdbx_strand_id
1 'polypeptide(L)'
;MLKAIGKSVNIRISSPRASRIPIIVLGNTPITKSYYNKVDQLYKTGIIQGFWSVNPRPLDCKNSKENIKTTQKGGFFRFDSSKELQDKISLLYSQQATFFSSMKNIKELGRLIETANKQKTYEEKGELFIRLIGE
;
A
#
# COMPACT_ATOMS: atom_id res chain seq x y z
N MET A 1 -14.92 2.50 2.32
CA MET A 1 -13.50 2.93 2.43
C MET A 1 -13.11 3.33 3.86
N LEU A 2 -13.69 4.38 4.47
CA LEU A 2 -13.28 4.88 5.81
C LEU A 2 -13.27 3.81 6.91
N LYS A 3 -14.32 2.97 6.99
CA LYS A 3 -14.39 1.84 7.94
C LYS A 3 -13.23 0.84 7.74
N ALA A 4 -12.85 0.58 6.49
CA ALA A 4 -11.76 -0.34 6.18
C ALA A 4 -10.40 0.22 6.62
N ILE A 5 -10.19 1.53 6.46
CA ILE A 5 -9.00 2.23 6.95
C ILE A 5 -8.87 2.08 8.46
N GLY A 6 -9.92 2.40 9.22
CA GLY A 6 -9.90 2.29 10.69
C GLY A 6 -9.61 0.86 11.17
N LYS A 7 -10.23 -0.15 10.54
CA LYS A 7 -9.95 -1.57 10.87
C LYS A 7 -8.51 -1.96 10.54
N SER A 8 -7.98 -1.49 9.41
CA SER A 8 -6.60 -1.82 8.99
C SER A 8 -5.58 -1.25 9.97
N VAL A 9 -5.77 0.00 10.42
CA VAL A 9 -4.93 0.60 11.46
C VAL A 9 -5.00 -0.21 12.76
N ASN A 10 -6.21 -0.59 13.19
CA ASN A 10 -6.37 -1.38 14.41
C ASN A 10 -5.64 -2.73 14.32
N ILE A 11 -5.72 -3.42 13.17
CA ILE A 11 -4.97 -4.66 12.93
C ILE A 11 -3.46 -4.40 13.01
N ARG A 12 -2.96 -3.34 12.38
CA ARG A 12 -1.52 -3.01 12.39
C ARG A 12 -0.95 -2.78 13.78
N ILE A 13 -1.71 -2.14 14.66
CA ILE A 13 -1.28 -1.87 16.04
C ILE A 13 -1.54 -3.04 17.00
N SER A 14 -2.39 -4.00 16.62
CA SER A 14 -2.80 -5.09 17.52
C SER A 14 -1.67 -6.02 17.95
N SER A 15 -0.64 -6.24 17.11
CA SER A 15 0.51 -7.05 17.47
C SER A 15 1.71 -6.85 16.52
N PRO A 16 2.95 -7.11 16.98
CA PRO A 16 4.11 -7.15 16.09
C PRO A 16 3.98 -8.17 14.96
N ARG A 17 3.24 -9.27 15.17
CA ARG A 17 3.00 -10.28 14.12
C ARG A 17 2.11 -9.73 12.99
N ALA A 18 1.17 -8.85 13.31
CA ALA A 18 0.29 -8.21 12.33
C ALA A 18 1.05 -7.28 11.37
N SER A 19 2.27 -6.86 11.69
CA SER A 19 3.13 -6.08 10.78
C SER A 19 3.46 -6.83 9.48
N ARG A 20 3.44 -8.17 9.50
CA ARG A 20 3.76 -9.02 8.34
C ARG A 20 2.56 -9.39 7.48
N ILE A 21 1.35 -9.09 7.94
CA ILE A 21 0.11 -9.50 7.26
C ILE A 21 -0.24 -8.42 6.22
N PRO A 22 -0.31 -8.75 4.92
CA PRO A 22 -0.84 -7.83 3.93
C PRO A 22 -2.35 -7.64 4.14
N ILE A 23 -2.82 -6.40 4.08
CA ILE A 23 -4.24 -6.04 4.23
C ILE A 23 -4.73 -5.48 2.89
N ILE A 24 -5.75 -6.10 2.32
CA ILE A 24 -6.38 -5.66 1.08
C ILE A 24 -7.82 -5.23 1.37
N VAL A 25 -8.26 -4.17 0.71
CA VAL A 25 -9.68 -3.76 0.72
C VAL A 25 -10.29 -4.13 -0.63
N LEU A 26 -11.10 -5.17 -0.64
CA LEU A 26 -11.82 -5.63 -1.83
C LEU A 26 -13.17 -4.91 -1.96
N GLY A 27 -13.52 -4.50 -3.18
CA GLY A 27 -14.80 -3.88 -3.51
C GLY A 27 -15.22 -4.14 -4.95
N ASN A 28 -16.36 -3.59 -5.33
CA ASN A 28 -16.98 -3.71 -6.66
C ASN A 28 -17.31 -2.35 -7.31
N THR A 29 -16.89 -1.24 -6.70
CA THR A 29 -17.14 0.14 -7.15
C THR A 29 -15.86 0.77 -7.70
N PRO A 30 -15.95 1.78 -8.59
CA PRO A 30 -14.78 2.59 -8.91
C PRO A 30 -14.34 3.37 -7.65
N ILE A 31 -13.15 3.97 -7.73
CA ILE A 31 -12.71 4.96 -6.76
C ILE A 31 -12.96 6.36 -7.29
N THR A 32 -13.46 7.26 -6.46
CA THR A 32 -13.68 8.65 -6.85
C THR A 32 -12.37 9.45 -6.77
N LYS A 33 -12.21 10.43 -7.67
CA LYS A 33 -10.97 11.21 -7.84
C LYS A 33 -10.46 11.86 -6.55
N SER A 34 -11.37 12.30 -5.67
CA SER A 34 -11.03 12.90 -4.37
C SER A 34 -10.29 11.95 -3.43
N TYR A 35 -10.37 10.63 -3.64
CA TYR A 35 -9.70 9.63 -2.82
C TYR A 35 -8.39 9.10 -3.41
N TYR A 36 -8.00 9.48 -4.63
CA TYR A 36 -6.80 8.93 -5.30
C TYR A 36 -5.54 9.15 -4.45
N ASN A 37 -5.32 10.39 -4.02
CA ASN A 37 -4.19 10.74 -3.15
C ASN A 37 -4.24 9.96 -1.83
N LYS A 38 -5.44 9.75 -1.27
CA LYS A 38 -5.60 9.08 0.02
C LYS A 38 -5.25 7.60 -0.07
N VAL A 39 -5.72 6.90 -1.10
CA VAL A 39 -5.38 5.47 -1.27
C VAL A 39 -3.92 5.26 -1.61
N ASP A 40 -3.32 6.15 -2.40
CA ASP A 40 -1.90 6.11 -2.72
C ASP A 40 -1.04 6.34 -1.47
N GLN A 41 -1.46 7.24 -0.58
CA GLN A 41 -0.78 7.44 0.72
C GLN A 41 -0.94 6.22 1.64
N LEU A 42 -2.12 5.60 1.71
CA LEU A 42 -2.34 4.39 2.51
C LEU A 42 -1.53 3.18 2.01
N TYR A 43 -1.35 3.10 0.70
CA TYR A 43 -0.49 2.13 0.05
C TYR A 43 0.98 2.36 0.36
N LYS A 44 1.45 3.60 0.15
CA LYS A 44 2.84 4.00 0.43
C LYS A 44 3.22 3.79 1.89
N THR A 45 2.36 4.23 2.82
CA THR A 45 2.57 4.07 4.27
C THR A 45 2.48 2.61 4.70
N GLY A 46 1.96 1.72 3.86
CA GLY A 46 1.87 0.30 4.19
C GLY A 46 0.71 -0.08 5.12
N ILE A 47 -0.21 0.85 5.41
CA ILE A 47 -1.41 0.56 6.20
C ILE A 47 -2.30 -0.43 5.45
N ILE A 48 -2.46 -0.26 4.12
CA ILE A 48 -3.26 -1.11 3.23
C ILE A 48 -2.44 -1.42 1.96
N GLN A 49 -2.34 -2.68 1.56
CA GLN A 49 -1.55 -3.15 0.40
C GLN A 49 -2.29 -3.07 -0.93
N GLY A 50 -3.56 -2.66 -0.90
CA GLY A 50 -4.29 -2.29 -2.10
C GLY A 50 -5.78 -2.13 -1.85
N PHE A 51 -6.36 -1.14 -2.52
CA PHE A 51 -7.79 -1.06 -2.76
C PHE A 51 -8.08 -1.72 -4.09
N TRP A 52 -8.76 -2.85 -4.06
CA TRP A 52 -8.98 -3.69 -5.22
C TRP A 52 -10.43 -3.69 -5.64
N SER A 53 -10.70 -3.41 -6.91
CA SER A 53 -12.02 -3.63 -7.51
C SER A 53 -11.99 -4.88 -8.37
N VAL A 54 -12.88 -5.83 -8.11
CA VAL A 54 -13.03 -7.05 -8.94
C VAL A 54 -14.05 -6.89 -10.07
N ASN A 55 -14.67 -5.71 -10.17
CA ASN A 55 -15.63 -5.41 -11.21
C ASN A 55 -14.96 -4.61 -12.34
N PRO A 56 -14.79 -5.18 -13.56
CA PRO A 56 -14.15 -4.51 -14.69
C PRO A 56 -14.97 -3.30 -15.20
N ARG A 57 -16.29 -3.33 -15.00
CA ARG A 57 -17.24 -2.30 -15.44
C ARG A 57 -18.16 -1.91 -14.29
N PRO A 58 -17.64 -1.19 -13.28
CA PRO A 58 -18.41 -0.84 -12.10
C PRO A 58 -19.32 0.37 -12.29
N LEU A 59 -19.36 0.93 -13.50
CA LEU A 59 -20.20 2.07 -13.88
C LEU A 59 -21.00 1.70 -15.12
N ASP A 60 -22.29 2.05 -15.12
CA ASP A 60 -23.21 1.76 -16.22
C ASP A 60 -22.91 2.61 -17.47
N CYS A 61 -22.26 3.76 -17.28
CA CYS A 61 -21.90 4.70 -18.33
C CYS A 61 -20.57 4.30 -18.99
N LYS A 62 -20.61 3.86 -20.26
CA LYS A 62 -19.44 3.37 -21.03
C LYS A 62 -18.27 4.38 -21.16
N ASN A 63 -18.49 5.68 -20.96
CA ASN A 63 -17.50 6.75 -21.13
C ASN A 63 -17.12 7.48 -19.83
N SER A 64 -17.31 6.85 -18.68
CA SER A 64 -16.89 7.47 -17.42
C SER A 64 -15.36 7.55 -17.31
N LYS A 65 -14.84 8.79 -17.23
CA LYS A 65 -13.45 9.10 -16.86
C LYS A 65 -13.05 8.57 -15.46
N GLU A 66 -14.01 8.07 -14.68
CA GLU A 66 -13.82 7.57 -13.32
C GLU A 66 -13.58 6.06 -13.25
N ASN A 67 -13.67 5.31 -14.37
CA ASN A 67 -13.36 3.88 -14.40
C ASN A 67 -11.86 3.61 -14.66
N ILE A 68 -11.00 4.17 -13.81
CA ILE A 68 -9.54 4.03 -13.94
C ILE A 68 -9.07 2.59 -13.65
N LYS A 69 -7.97 2.18 -14.29
CA LYS A 69 -7.31 0.89 -14.02
C LYS A 69 -6.53 0.91 -12.70
N THR A 70 -5.80 1.99 -12.46
CA THR A 70 -4.92 2.17 -11.30
C THR A 70 -4.76 3.64 -10.98
N THR A 71 -4.51 3.95 -9.71
CA THR A 71 -4.03 5.28 -9.31
C THR A 71 -2.54 5.43 -9.61
N GLN A 72 -2.02 6.66 -9.52
CA GLN A 72 -0.64 7.00 -9.90
C GLN A 72 0.41 6.17 -9.16
N LYS A 73 0.22 5.93 -7.86
CA LYS A 73 1.15 5.12 -7.05
C LYS A 73 0.69 3.66 -6.85
N GLY A 74 -0.37 3.24 -7.54
CA GLY A 74 -0.87 1.87 -7.47
C GLY A 74 -1.67 1.52 -6.22
N GLY A 75 -2.08 2.50 -5.40
CA GLY A 75 -2.87 2.25 -4.20
C GLY A 75 -4.28 1.71 -4.49
N PHE A 76 -4.82 1.97 -5.68
CA PHE A 76 -6.01 1.31 -6.21
C PHE A 76 -5.69 0.50 -7.47
N PHE A 77 -6.34 -0.65 -7.64
CA PHE A 77 -6.27 -1.46 -8.85
C PHE A 77 -7.63 -2.08 -9.19
N ARG A 78 -8.03 -2.01 -10.46
CA ARG A 78 -9.22 -2.71 -10.99
C ARG A 78 -8.79 -3.94 -11.77
N PHE A 79 -9.35 -5.09 -11.43
CA PHE A 79 -9.14 -6.33 -12.15
C PHE A 79 -10.11 -6.44 -13.33
N ASP A 80 -9.56 -6.77 -14.49
CA ASP A 80 -10.33 -7.04 -15.71
C ASP A 80 -10.48 -8.55 -15.99
N SER A 81 -9.70 -9.38 -15.28
CA SER A 81 -9.80 -10.84 -15.33
C SER A 81 -9.41 -11.49 -14.00
N SER A 82 -9.83 -12.75 -13.81
CA SER A 82 -9.40 -13.58 -12.68
C SER A 82 -7.90 -13.83 -12.66
N LYS A 83 -7.26 -13.89 -13.85
CA LYS A 83 -5.80 -14.08 -13.98
C LYS A 83 -5.04 -12.91 -13.36
N GLU A 84 -5.44 -11.67 -13.65
CA GLU A 84 -4.79 -10.50 -13.05
C GLU A 84 -4.86 -10.51 -11.51
N LEU A 85 -5.99 -10.97 -10.96
CA LEU A 85 -6.16 -11.10 -9.51
C LEU A 85 -5.20 -12.16 -8.95
N GLN A 86 -5.12 -13.33 -9.58
CA GLN A 86 -4.20 -14.41 -9.17
C GLN A 86 -2.74 -13.97 -9.21
N ASP A 87 -2.33 -13.30 -10.29
CA ASP A 87 -0.96 -12.80 -10.45
C ASP A 87 -0.63 -11.76 -9.37
N LYS A 88 -1.57 -10.85 -9.06
CA LYS A 88 -1.39 -9.81 -8.03
C LYS A 88 -1.30 -10.40 -6.62
N ILE A 89 -2.11 -11.39 -6.29
CA ILE A 89 -2.05 -12.11 -5.01
C ILE A 89 -0.72 -12.84 -4.88
N SER A 90 -0.29 -13.55 -5.93
CA SER A 90 0.98 -14.29 -5.96
C SER A 90 2.17 -13.36 -5.74
N LEU A 91 2.17 -12.21 -6.42
CA LEU A 91 3.17 -11.16 -6.23
C LEU A 91 3.19 -10.66 -4.78
N LEU A 92 2.02 -10.33 -4.21
CA LEU A 92 1.93 -9.83 -2.84
C LEU A 92 2.46 -10.83 -1.80
N TYR A 93 2.16 -12.11 -2.00
CA TYR A 93 2.64 -13.18 -1.12
C TYR A 93 4.16 -13.36 -1.19
N SER A 94 4.75 -13.23 -2.39
CA SER A 94 6.19 -13.38 -2.61
C SER A 94 7.05 -12.29 -1.95
N GLN A 95 6.49 -11.12 -1.66
CA GLN A 95 7.26 -9.94 -1.24
C GLN A 95 7.71 -9.95 0.22
N GLN A 96 7.19 -10.84 1.09
CA GLN A 96 7.55 -10.98 2.52
C GLN A 96 7.86 -9.66 3.26
N ALA A 97 7.07 -8.62 2.99
CA ALA A 97 7.29 -7.28 3.52
C ALA A 97 6.83 -7.16 4.97
N THR A 98 7.48 -6.29 5.74
CA THR A 98 7.11 -5.99 7.13
C THR A 98 6.74 -4.51 7.24
N PHE A 99 5.60 -4.22 7.86
CA PHE A 99 5.19 -2.85 8.15
C PHE A 99 6.03 -2.27 9.29
N PHE A 100 6.79 -1.22 9.00
CA PHE A 100 7.51 -0.41 9.98
C PHE A 100 7.46 1.04 9.53
N SER A 101 6.39 1.78 9.85
CA SER A 101 6.06 3.11 9.30
C SER A 101 5.92 3.20 7.76
N SER A 102 6.40 2.22 7.01
CA SER A 102 6.23 1.92 5.58
C SER A 102 6.38 0.42 5.34
N MET A 103 5.92 -0.09 4.19
CA MET A 103 6.10 -1.51 3.82
C MET A 103 7.37 -1.67 2.99
N LYS A 104 8.46 -2.04 3.67
CA LYS A 104 9.75 -2.33 3.06
C LYS A 104 10.08 -3.81 3.32
N ASN A 105 10.79 -4.45 2.40
CA ASN A 105 11.33 -5.78 2.69
C ASN A 105 12.57 -5.65 3.60
N ILE A 106 12.95 -6.75 4.28
CA ILE A 106 14.04 -6.74 5.27
C ILE A 106 15.38 -6.28 4.65
N LYS A 107 15.65 -6.70 3.41
CA LYS A 107 16.90 -6.33 2.70
C LYS A 107 16.95 -4.82 2.42
N GLU A 108 15.84 -4.24 2.00
CA GLU A 108 15.72 -2.81 1.76
C GLU A 108 15.87 -2.02 3.07
N LEU A 109 15.22 -2.46 4.15
CA LEU A 109 15.36 -1.85 5.47
C LEU A 109 16.83 -1.84 5.94
N GLY A 110 17.54 -2.96 5.77
CA GLY A 110 18.97 -3.05 6.07
C GLY A 110 19.80 -2.03 5.29
N ARG A 111 19.52 -1.84 4.00
CA ARG A 111 20.19 -0.81 3.17
C ARG A 111 19.91 0.62 3.64
N LEU A 112 18.68 0.90 4.08
CA LEU A 112 18.33 2.23 4.61
C LEU A 112 19.07 2.52 5.91
N ILE A 113 19.18 1.53 6.81
CA ILE A 113 19.94 1.63 8.05
C ILE A 113 21.43 1.89 7.75
N GLU A 114 22.02 1.12 6.83
CA GLU A 114 23.42 1.29 6.41
C GLU A 114 23.67 2.67 5.82
N THR A 115 22.75 3.17 5.00
CA THR A 115 22.85 4.50 4.39
C THR A 115 22.75 5.60 5.44
N ALA A 116 21.78 5.50 6.35
CA ALA A 116 21.60 6.44 7.45
C ALA A 116 22.81 6.46 8.38
N ASN A 117 23.42 5.31 8.67
CA ASN A 117 24.57 5.19 9.57
C ASN A 117 25.83 5.92 9.07
N LYS A 118 25.88 6.36 7.81
CA LYS A 118 26.99 7.16 7.26
C LYS A 118 27.00 8.61 7.76
N GLN A 119 25.94 9.09 8.41
CA GLN A 119 25.89 10.43 8.99
C GLN A 119 26.79 10.58 10.23
N LYS A 120 27.14 11.83 10.59
CA LYS A 120 28.18 12.09 11.60
C LYS A 120 27.64 11.96 13.02
N THR A 121 26.49 12.56 13.31
CA THR A 121 25.87 12.50 14.65
C THR A 121 24.73 11.49 14.72
N TYR A 122 24.35 11.09 15.93
CA TYR A 122 23.21 10.17 16.12
C TYR A 122 21.90 10.80 15.65
N GLU A 123 21.73 12.11 15.86
CA GLU A 123 20.58 12.88 15.43
C GLU A 123 20.45 12.89 13.90
N GLU A 124 21.54 13.18 13.19
CA GLU A 124 21.56 13.17 11.71
C GLU A 124 21.26 11.78 11.14
N LYS A 125 21.78 10.72 11.77
CA LYS A 125 21.47 9.33 11.42
C LYS A 125 19.96 9.07 11.55
N GLY A 126 19.37 9.49 12.68
CA GLY A 126 17.94 9.33 12.95
C GLY A 126 17.06 10.08 11.94
N GLU A 127 17.36 11.36 11.67
CA GLU A 127 16.61 12.18 10.73
C GLU A 127 16.67 11.63 9.29
N LEU A 128 17.86 11.22 8.84
CA LEU A 128 18.00 10.64 7.51
C LEU A 128 17.26 9.31 7.40
N PHE A 129 17.32 8.45 8.43
CA PHE A 129 16.57 7.20 8.46
C PHE A 129 15.06 7.43 8.37
N ILE A 130 14.52 8.37 9.15
CA ILE A 130 13.09 8.71 9.13
C ILE A 130 12.67 9.26 7.76
N ARG A 131 13.52 10.07 7.10
CA ARG A 131 13.23 10.56 5.75
C ARG A 131 13.20 9.42 4.73
N LEU A 132 14.23 8.58 4.74
CA LEU A 132 14.38 7.45 3.82
C LEU A 132 13.26 6.41 3.98
N ILE A 133 12.76 6.20 5.20
CA ILE A 133 11.67 5.25 5.44
C ILE A 133 10.30 5.81 5.01
N GLY A 134 10.15 7.13 5.00
CA GLY A 134 8.96 7.85 4.57
C GLY A 134 8.87 8.14 3.06
N GLU A 135 9.93 7.86 2.30
CA GLU A 135 10.02 8.00 0.84
C GLU A 135 9.54 6.76 0.06
#